data_AF-A0A9Q5BXB5-F1
#
_entry.id   AF-A0A9Q5BXB5-F1
#
_cell.length_a   1.000
_cell.length_b   1.000
_cell.length_c   1.000
_cell.angle_alpha   90.00
_cell.angle_beta   90.00
_cell.angle_gamma   90.00
#
_symmetry.space_group_name_H-M   'P 1'
#
loop_
_entity.id
_entity.type
_entity.pdbx_description
1 polymer ?
#
loop_
_entity_poly.entity_id
_entity_poly.type
_entity_poly.pdbx_seq_one_letter_code
_entity_poly.pdbx_strand_id
1 'polypeptide(L)'
;MLEPEEGKYDFSELDKVVKKLSDANFDIGIGTSTAAMPAWMFKKYPDVARVDYQGRRHVFGQRYNFCPNSKNYQRLAGNLVEELAKHYQNNPNIVVWHVNNEYGGNCYCENCQHEFRKWLKDKYQTLDALNKAWNMNVWSHTIYDWDEIVVPN
;
A
#
# COMPACT_ATOMS: atom_id res chain seq x y z
N MET A 1 20.46 3.07 0.10
CA MET A 1 19.13 2.47 0.32
C MET A 1 18.52 3.23 1.48
N LEU A 2 17.30 3.78 1.37
CA LEU A 2 16.80 4.77 2.33
C LEU A 2 16.54 4.19 3.73
N GLU A 3 16.14 2.92 3.82
CA GLU A 3 15.89 2.22 5.09
C GLU A 3 16.42 0.77 5.00
N PRO A 4 17.73 0.54 5.24
CA PRO A 4 18.34 -0.80 5.17
C PRO A 4 17.79 -1.79 6.21
N GLU A 5 17.27 -1.30 7.33
CA GLU A 5 16.57 -2.08 8.36
C GLU A 5 15.51 -1.20 9.03
N GLU A 6 14.49 -1.82 9.64
CA GLU A 6 13.36 -1.10 10.22
C GLU A 6 13.81 -0.01 11.21
N GLY A 7 13.48 1.24 10.88
CA GLY A 7 13.78 2.41 11.71
C GLY A 7 15.21 2.95 11.60
N LYS A 8 16.08 2.38 10.77
CA LYS A 8 17.38 2.99 10.44
C LYS A 8 17.31 3.61 9.05
N TYR A 9 17.38 4.93 8.99
CA TYR A 9 17.34 5.69 7.75
C TYR A 9 18.72 6.18 7.34
N ASP A 10 19.03 6.07 6.04
CA ASP A 10 20.26 6.57 5.44
C ASP A 10 19.95 7.33 4.15
N PHE A 11 19.99 8.67 4.26
CA PHE A 11 19.76 9.61 3.16
C PHE A 11 21.07 10.06 2.49
N SER A 12 22.24 9.60 2.94
CA SER A 12 23.54 10.17 2.54
C SER A 12 23.79 10.19 1.03
N GLU A 13 23.40 9.13 0.31
CA GLU A 13 23.51 9.09 -1.15
C GLU A 13 22.49 9.99 -1.84
N LEU A 14 21.26 10.06 -1.33
CA LEU A 14 20.22 10.94 -1.87
C LEU A 14 20.59 12.41 -1.65
N ASP A 15 21.17 12.75 -0.49
CA ASP A 15 21.66 14.09 -0.16
C ASP A 15 22.69 14.58 -1.16
N LYS A 16 23.62 13.72 -1.58
CA LYS A 16 24.62 14.08 -2.61
C LYS A 16 23.96 14.44 -3.94
N VAL A 17 22.89 13.73 -4.33
CA VAL A 17 22.15 13.98 -5.57
C VAL A 17 21.34 15.26 -5.45
N VAL A 18 20.53 15.38 -4.39
CA VAL A 18 19.68 16.55 -4.10
C VAL A 18 20.54 17.81 -4.02
N LYS A 19 21.67 17.78 -3.31
CA LYS A 19 22.57 18.92 -3.21
C LYS A 19 23.10 19.36 -4.58
N LYS A 20 23.56 18.42 -5.43
CA LYS A 20 24.08 18.76 -6.77
C LYS A 20 23.00 19.43 -7.63
N LEU A 21 21.76 18.96 -7.54
CA LEU A 21 20.64 19.54 -8.29
C LEU A 21 20.27 20.93 -7.73
N SER A 22 20.22 21.08 -6.40
CA SER A 22 19.99 22.36 -5.73
C SER A 22 21.07 23.39 -6.04
N ASP A 23 22.35 23.02 -5.98
CA ASP A 23 23.49 23.90 -6.31
C ASP A 23 23.44 24.39 -7.77
N ALA A 24 22.86 23.58 -8.66
CA ALA A 24 22.64 23.90 -10.06
C ALA A 24 21.27 24.56 -10.35
N ASN A 25 20.49 24.88 -9.31
CA ASN A 25 19.20 25.54 -9.39
C ASN A 25 18.15 24.79 -10.24
N PHE A 26 18.13 23.46 -10.17
CA PHE A 26 17.06 22.65 -10.77
C PHE A 26 15.87 22.50 -9.83
N ASP A 27 14.67 22.43 -10.40
CA ASP A 27 13.48 21.94 -9.72
C ASP A 27 13.54 20.42 -9.54
N ILE A 28 13.16 19.93 -8.37
CA ILE A 28 13.29 18.54 -7.97
C ILE A 28 11.91 17.96 -7.67
N GLY A 29 11.58 16.86 -8.35
CA GLY A 29 10.52 15.94 -7.97
C GLY A 29 11.09 14.76 -7.20
N ILE A 30 10.60 14.52 -5.98
CA ILE A 30 11.13 13.49 -5.10
C ILE A 30 10.12 12.34 -4.92
N GLY A 31 10.56 11.11 -5.23
CA GLY A 31 9.76 9.91 -5.08
C GLY A 31 9.72 9.43 -3.63
N THR A 32 8.56 9.02 -3.14
CA THR A 32 8.44 8.51 -1.76
C THR A 32 9.00 7.10 -1.55
N SER A 33 9.43 6.43 -2.63
CA SER A 33 10.12 5.13 -2.59
C SER A 33 9.32 3.98 -1.93
N THR A 34 7.99 4.06 -1.97
CA THR A 34 7.07 3.06 -1.37
C THR A 34 6.57 2.00 -2.35
N ALA A 35 6.94 2.12 -3.64
CA ALA A 35 6.48 1.25 -4.73
C ALA A 35 7.00 -0.19 -4.68
N ALA A 36 8.22 -0.38 -4.16
CA ALA A 36 8.89 -1.66 -4.05
C ALA A 36 9.46 -1.80 -2.64
N MET A 37 9.03 -2.83 -1.92
CA MET A 37 9.38 -3.00 -0.52
C MET A 37 10.73 -3.73 -0.39
N PRO A 38 11.57 -3.37 0.59
CA PRO A 38 12.83 -4.06 0.84
C PRO A 38 12.60 -5.50 1.34
N ALA A 39 13.58 -6.38 1.09
CA ALA A 39 13.49 -7.80 1.45
C ALA A 39 13.24 -8.04 2.95
N TRP A 40 13.82 -7.20 3.81
CA TRP A 40 13.63 -7.30 5.26
C TRP A 40 12.16 -7.13 5.66
N MET A 41 11.41 -6.31 4.93
CA MET A 41 10.00 -6.04 5.21
C MET A 41 9.15 -7.27 4.93
N PHE A 42 9.35 -7.94 3.78
CA PHE A 42 8.70 -9.22 3.48
C PHE A 42 9.05 -10.31 4.50
N LYS A 43 10.33 -10.38 4.90
CA LYS A 43 10.80 -11.39 5.85
C LYS A 43 10.17 -11.20 7.23
N LYS A 44 10.11 -9.95 7.72
CA LYS A 44 9.62 -9.62 9.06
C LYS A 44 8.09 -9.54 9.13
N TYR A 45 7.45 -9.08 8.06
CA TYR A 45 6.02 -8.82 7.99
C TYR A 45 5.40 -9.46 6.73
N PRO A 46 5.09 -10.77 6.74
CA PRO A 46 4.53 -11.45 5.57
C PRO A 46 3.17 -10.91 5.10
N ASP A 47 2.45 -10.17 5.95
CA ASP A 47 1.16 -9.57 5.64
C ASP A 47 1.26 -8.39 4.66
N VAL A 48 2.45 -7.80 4.51
CA VAL A 48 2.71 -6.76 3.49
C VAL A 48 2.59 -7.29 2.08
N ALA A 49 2.78 -8.60 1.89
CA ALA A 49 2.72 -9.24 0.59
C ALA A 49 1.26 -9.43 0.13
N ARG A 50 1.03 -9.14 -1.14
CA ARG A 50 -0.22 -9.41 -1.83
C ARG A 50 -0.52 -10.91 -1.94
N VAL A 51 -1.80 -11.25 -1.91
CA VAL A 51 -2.31 -12.54 -2.41
C VAL A 51 -2.95 -12.29 -3.78
N ASP A 52 -2.53 -13.06 -4.78
CA ASP A 52 -2.99 -12.90 -6.17
C ASP A 52 -4.37 -13.54 -6.41
N TYR A 53 -4.84 -13.42 -7.65
CA TYR A 53 -6.13 -13.95 -8.08
C TYR A 53 -6.23 -15.48 -7.87
N GLN A 54 -5.13 -16.22 -8.03
CA GLN A 54 -5.09 -17.66 -7.79
C GLN A 54 -4.99 -18.03 -6.30
N GLY A 55 -5.13 -17.07 -5.38
CA GLY A 55 -5.02 -17.30 -3.94
C GLY A 55 -3.57 -17.51 -3.45
N ARG A 56 -2.56 -17.20 -4.27
CA ARG A 56 -1.15 -17.42 -3.94
C ARG A 56 -0.58 -16.18 -3.27
N ARG A 57 0.03 -16.36 -2.10
CA ARG A 57 0.79 -15.28 -1.44
C ARG A 57 2.10 -15.04 -2.19
N HIS A 58 2.32 -13.80 -2.61
CA HIS A 58 3.58 -13.40 -3.22
C HIS A 58 4.73 -13.50 -2.20
N VAL A 59 5.91 -13.86 -2.69
CA VAL A 59 7.18 -13.78 -1.95
C VAL A 59 7.92 -12.49 -2.33
N PHE A 60 9.05 -12.23 -1.68
CA PHE A 60 9.89 -11.07 -2.01
C PHE A 60 10.27 -11.06 -3.50
N GLY A 61 10.11 -9.89 -4.13
CA GLY A 61 10.39 -9.63 -5.53
C GLY A 61 9.36 -8.67 -6.14
N GLN A 62 9.52 -8.35 -7.42
CA GLN A 62 8.65 -7.44 -8.20
C GLN A 62 8.54 -6.01 -7.61
N ARG A 63 7.56 -5.24 -8.11
CA ARG A 63 7.13 -3.91 -7.65
C ARG A 63 5.60 -3.83 -7.67
N TYR A 64 5.01 -2.90 -6.93
CA TYR A 64 3.55 -2.68 -6.81
C TYR A 64 2.74 -3.87 -6.27
N ASN A 65 3.39 -4.77 -5.53
CA ASN A 65 2.79 -6.01 -5.01
C ASN A 65 2.59 -5.99 -3.48
N PHE A 66 2.48 -4.80 -2.90
CA PHE A 66 2.05 -4.63 -1.51
C PHE A 66 0.55 -4.90 -1.35
N CYS A 67 0.15 -5.38 -0.18
CA CYS A 67 -1.24 -5.39 0.27
C CYS A 67 -1.64 -3.96 0.69
N PRO A 68 -2.62 -3.32 0.03
CA PRO A 68 -3.02 -1.95 0.38
C PRO A 68 -3.66 -1.85 1.77
N ASN A 69 -4.19 -2.96 2.29
CA ASN A 69 -4.81 -3.05 3.61
C ASN A 69 -3.89 -3.67 4.69
N SER A 70 -2.61 -3.91 4.39
CA SER A 70 -1.64 -4.29 5.42
C SER A 70 -1.33 -3.10 6.32
N LYS A 71 -1.59 -3.24 7.63
CA LYS A 71 -1.24 -2.22 8.62
C LYS A 71 0.27 -2.07 8.79
N ASN A 72 1.04 -3.14 8.57
CA ASN A 72 2.50 -3.04 8.54
C ASN A 72 2.99 -2.25 7.33
N TYR A 73 2.45 -2.50 6.13
CA TYR A 73 2.80 -1.71 4.95
C TYR A 73 2.44 -0.23 5.14
N GLN A 74 1.19 0.05 5.55
CA GLN A 74 0.72 1.43 5.78
C GLN A 74 1.61 2.18 6.80
N ARG A 75 1.95 1.52 7.91
CA ARG A 75 2.85 2.08 8.94
C ARG A 75 4.26 2.33 8.40
N LEU A 76 4.89 1.32 7.79
CA LEU A 76 6.29 1.41 7.36
C LEU A 76 6.46 2.38 6.19
N ALA A 77 5.56 2.34 5.21
CA ALA A 77 5.53 3.30 4.11
C ALA A 77 5.30 4.74 4.62
N GLY A 78 4.39 4.91 5.58
CA GLY A 78 4.13 6.19 6.25
C GLY A 78 5.34 6.73 6.98
N ASN A 79 6.02 5.89 7.78
CA ASN A 79 7.23 6.26 8.51
C ASN A 79 8.34 6.73 7.57
N LEU A 80 8.60 5.99 6.47
CA LEU A 80 9.60 6.39 5.49
C LEU A 80 9.27 7.75 4.86
N VAL A 81 8.01 7.97 4.49
CA VAL A 81 7.54 9.25 3.92
C VAL A 81 7.71 10.39 4.92
N GLU A 82 7.37 10.16 6.19
CA GLU A 82 7.50 11.16 7.26
C GLU A 82 8.95 11.56 7.47
N GLU A 83 9.88 10.59 7.58
CA GLU A 83 11.30 10.88 7.76
C GLU A 83 11.91 11.55 6.52
N LEU A 84 11.52 11.13 5.32
CA LEU A 84 11.94 11.77 4.07
C LEU A 84 11.46 13.23 3.99
N ALA A 85 10.21 13.50 4.38
CA ALA A 85 9.65 14.84 4.41
C ALA A 85 10.34 15.71 5.47
N LYS A 86 10.55 15.20 6.70
CA LYS A 86 11.28 15.91 7.76
C LYS A 86 12.70 16.27 7.34
N HIS A 87 13.41 15.33 6.71
CA HIS A 87 14.79 15.51 6.30
C HIS A 87 14.94 16.60 5.23
N TYR A 88 14.00 16.69 4.29
CA TYR A 88 14.05 17.65 3.20
C TYR A 88 13.11 18.86 3.31
N GLN A 89 12.43 19.06 4.44
CA GLN A 89 11.37 20.06 4.62
C GLN A 89 11.77 21.50 4.26
N ASN A 90 13.06 21.85 4.40
CA ASN A 90 13.57 23.20 4.19
C ASN A 90 14.26 23.39 2.83
N ASN A 91 14.24 22.39 1.93
CA ASN A 91 14.86 22.53 0.61
C ASN A 91 13.89 23.21 -0.38
N PRO A 92 14.14 24.45 -0.81
CA PRO A 92 13.23 25.19 -1.69
C PRO A 92 13.19 24.65 -3.12
N ASN A 93 14.17 23.83 -3.53
CA ASN A 93 14.21 23.24 -4.87
C ASN A 93 13.28 22.02 -5.00
N ILE A 94 12.74 21.49 -3.91
CA ILE A 94 11.76 20.39 -3.98
C ILE A 94 10.38 20.98 -4.23
N VAL A 95 9.91 20.86 -5.48
CA VAL A 95 8.66 21.49 -5.93
C VAL A 95 7.50 20.50 -6.02
N VAL A 96 7.78 19.19 -6.02
CA VAL A 96 6.75 18.16 -6.12
C VAL A 96 7.14 16.87 -5.41
N TRP A 97 6.16 16.27 -4.73
CA TRP A 97 6.26 14.92 -4.17
C TRP A 97 5.61 13.92 -5.14
N HIS A 98 6.40 12.95 -5.59
CA HIS A 98 5.93 11.84 -6.41
C HIS A 98 5.58 10.64 -5.51
N VAL A 99 4.30 10.54 -5.16
CA VAL A 99 3.82 9.54 -4.21
C VAL A 99 3.79 8.15 -4.84
N ASN A 100 4.50 7.20 -4.22
CA ASN A 100 4.63 5.82 -4.70
C ASN A 100 5.14 5.81 -6.15
N ASN A 101 4.63 4.90 -6.98
CA ASN A 101 4.68 4.95 -8.42
C ASN A 101 3.54 4.06 -8.93
N GLU A 102 2.82 4.44 -9.99
CA GLU A 102 1.87 3.55 -10.71
C GLU A 102 1.04 2.60 -9.82
N TYR A 103 0.24 3.13 -8.89
CA TYR A 103 -0.65 2.30 -8.06
C TYR A 103 -1.47 1.33 -8.92
N GLY A 104 -1.49 0.04 -8.56
CA GLY A 104 -2.19 -0.94 -9.36
C GLY A 104 -2.27 -2.35 -8.79
N GLY A 105 -3.19 -3.11 -9.38
CA GLY A 105 -3.49 -4.51 -9.09
C GLY A 105 -4.25 -4.76 -7.78
N ASN A 106 -4.89 -5.93 -7.72
CA ASN A 106 -5.77 -6.31 -6.61
C ASN A 106 -5.07 -7.26 -5.63
N CYS A 107 -5.56 -7.30 -4.39
CA CYS A 107 -5.08 -8.22 -3.37
C CYS A 107 -6.26 -8.95 -2.72
N TYR A 108 -6.18 -10.27 -2.66
CA TYR A 108 -7.26 -11.15 -2.21
C TYR A 108 -6.96 -11.83 -0.87
N CYS A 109 -6.13 -11.19 -0.03
CA CYS A 109 -5.81 -11.71 1.30
C CYS A 109 -6.91 -11.41 2.32
N GLU A 110 -6.83 -12.06 3.49
CA GLU A 110 -7.80 -11.89 4.59
C GLU A 110 -7.95 -10.44 5.06
N ASN A 111 -6.86 -9.65 5.09
CA ASN A 111 -6.94 -8.22 5.42
C ASN A 111 -7.84 -7.47 4.42
N CYS A 112 -7.69 -7.76 3.12
CA CYS A 112 -8.54 -7.14 2.10
C CYS A 112 -9.98 -7.63 2.17
N GLN A 113 -10.22 -8.91 2.49
CA GLN A 113 -11.58 -9.43 2.68
C GLN A 113 -12.28 -8.75 3.85
N HIS A 114 -11.59 -8.56 4.97
CA HIS A 114 -12.13 -7.85 6.13
C HIS A 114 -12.48 -6.40 5.80
N GLU A 115 -11.57 -5.66 5.17
CA GLU A 115 -11.83 -4.28 4.78
C GLU A 115 -12.90 -4.17 3.68
N PHE A 116 -13.02 -5.17 2.79
CA PHE A 116 -14.10 -5.26 1.82
C PHE A 116 -15.46 -5.40 2.51
N ARG A 117 -15.59 -6.27 3.51
CA ARG A 117 -16.81 -6.40 4.32
C ARG A 117 -17.18 -5.10 5.01
N LYS A 118 -16.21 -4.38 5.58
CA LYS A 118 -16.44 -3.07 6.19
C LYS A 118 -16.96 -2.05 5.16
N TRP A 119 -16.34 -2.00 3.99
CA TRP A 119 -16.79 -1.13 2.90
C TRP A 119 -18.21 -1.49 2.44
N LEU A 120 -18.56 -2.78 2.38
CA LEU A 120 -19.92 -3.22 2.04
C LEU A 120 -20.95 -2.82 3.11
N LYS A 121 -20.59 -2.97 4.39
CA LYS A 121 -21.43 -2.50 5.51
C LYS A 121 -21.72 -1.01 5.39
N ASP A 122 -20.70 -0.20 5.11
CA ASP A 122 -20.85 1.25 4.93
C ASP A 122 -21.65 1.61 3.66
N LYS A 123 -21.43 0.88 2.56
CA LYS A 123 -22.13 1.17 1.30
C LYS A 123 -23.61 0.79 1.32
N TYR A 124 -23.93 -0.40 1.83
CA TYR A 124 -25.27 -0.98 1.72
C TYR A 124 -26.07 -0.89 3.02
N GLN A 125 -25.42 -0.68 4.16
CA GLN A 125 -25.99 -0.54 5.51
C GLN A 125 -26.71 -1.79 6.06
N THR A 126 -27.35 -2.59 5.20
CA THR A 126 -28.08 -3.81 5.55
C THR A 126 -27.81 -4.94 4.55
N LEU A 127 -27.93 -6.18 5.00
CA LEU A 127 -27.83 -7.35 4.12
C LEU A 127 -28.97 -7.43 3.12
N ASP A 128 -30.18 -6.97 3.47
CA ASP A 128 -31.30 -6.89 2.53
C ASP A 128 -31.00 -6.00 1.33
N ALA A 129 -30.42 -4.82 1.58
CA ALA A 129 -30.01 -3.90 0.51
C ALA A 129 -28.89 -4.51 -0.36
N LEU A 130 -27.91 -5.19 0.25
CA LEU A 130 -26.83 -5.87 -0.48
C LEU A 130 -27.37 -7.03 -1.33
N ASN A 131 -28.15 -7.92 -0.73
CA ASN A 131 -28.76 -9.08 -1.40
C ASN A 131 -29.61 -8.64 -2.58
N LYS A 132 -30.38 -7.55 -2.43
CA LYS A 132 -31.16 -6.95 -3.52
C LYS A 132 -30.25 -6.37 -4.61
N ALA A 133 -29.21 -5.62 -4.25
CA ALA A 133 -28.32 -4.98 -5.21
C ALA A 133 -27.50 -6.00 -6.04
N TRP A 134 -27.15 -7.14 -5.45
CA TRP A 134 -26.39 -8.21 -6.11
C TRP A 134 -27.27 -9.33 -6.67
N ASN A 135 -28.59 -9.26 -6.47
CA ASN A 135 -29.55 -10.29 -6.87
C ASN A 135 -29.20 -11.69 -6.31
N MET A 136 -28.85 -11.76 -5.02
CA MET A 136 -28.32 -12.96 -4.36
C MET A 136 -29.34 -14.10 -4.19
N ASN A 137 -30.60 -13.91 -4.58
CA ASN A 137 -31.55 -15.02 -4.64
C ASN A 137 -31.19 -16.03 -5.75
N VAL A 138 -30.41 -15.61 -6.76
CA VAL A 138 -29.93 -16.51 -7.80
C VAL A 138 -28.96 -17.53 -7.21
N TRP A 139 -29.17 -18.80 -7.57
CA TRP A 139 -28.34 -19.94 -7.15
C TRP A 139 -28.20 -20.11 -5.63
N SER A 140 -29.22 -19.70 -4.86
CA SER A 140 -29.24 -19.85 -3.40
C SER A 140 -28.11 -19.12 -2.68
N HIS A 141 -27.65 -17.99 -3.23
CA HIS A 141 -26.54 -17.21 -2.66
C HIS A 141 -26.96 -16.17 -1.60
N THR A 142 -28.21 -16.19 -1.11
CA THR A 142 -28.67 -15.18 -0.14
C THR A 142 -27.78 -15.18 1.10
N ILE A 143 -27.25 -14.01 1.44
CA ILE A 143 -26.31 -13.78 2.53
C ILE A 143 -27.09 -13.43 3.79
N TYR A 144 -26.79 -14.12 4.89
CA TYR A 144 -27.40 -13.93 6.21
C TYR A 144 -26.43 -13.37 7.24
N ASP A 145 -25.12 -13.46 6.99
CA ASP A 145 -24.09 -12.81 7.80
C ASP A 145 -23.02 -12.14 6.93
N TRP A 146 -22.51 -11.00 7.38
CA TRP A 146 -21.47 -10.27 6.63
C TRP A 146 -20.17 -11.07 6.49
N ASP A 147 -19.89 -11.98 7.41
CA ASP A 147 -18.70 -12.84 7.37
C ASP A 147 -18.81 -14.02 6.39
N GLU A 148 -19.98 -14.25 5.79
CA GLU A 148 -20.17 -15.17 4.68
C GLU A 148 -19.62 -14.60 3.36
N ILE A 149 -19.43 -13.28 3.27
CA ILE A 149 -18.95 -12.61 2.06
C ILE A 149 -17.45 -12.81 1.90
N VAL A 150 -17.02 -13.30 0.74
CA VAL A 150 -15.62 -13.44 0.36
C VAL A 150 -15.24 -12.48 -0.76
N VAL A 151 -13.93 -12.27 -0.97
CA VAL A 151 -13.45 -11.53 -2.14
C VAL A 151 -13.61 -12.39 -3.42
N PRO A 152 -13.96 -11.80 -4.57
CA PRO A 152 -14.14 -12.56 -5.80
C PRO A 152 -12.81 -12.74 -6.53
N ASN A 153 -12.15 -13.88 -6.30
CA ASN A 153 -10.91 -14.28 -6.97
C ASN A 153 -11.04 -15.63 -7.67
#